data_AF-A0A0A9ETX4-F1
#
_entry.id   AF-A0A0A9ETX4-F1
#
_cell.length_a   1.000
_cell.length_b   1.000
_cell.length_c   1.000
_cell.angle_alpha   90.00
_cell.angle_beta   90.00
_cell.angle_gamma   90.00
#
_symmetry.space_group_name_H-M   'P 1'
#
loop_
_entity.id
_entity.type
_entity.pdbx_description
1 polymer ?
#
loop_
_entity_poly.entity_id
_entity_poly.type
_entity_poly.pdbx_seq_one_letter_code
_entity_poly.pdbx_strand_id
1 'polypeptide(L)' 'MTSKEYMREVTAIDPRWLVELAPRFYRSVDPTKMSKRKRQERIEPLYDRHSEPNSWRLSKRRW' A
#
# COMPACT_ATOMS: atom_id res chain seq x y z
N MET A 1 12.00 10.89 -21.75
CA MET A 1 11.17 10.54 -20.57
C MET A 1 9.84 9.99 -21.09
N THR A 2 9.43 8.79 -20.68
CA THR A 2 8.20 8.11 -21.18
C THR A 2 7.01 8.37 -20.25
N SER A 3 5.78 8.09 -20.72
CA SER A 3 4.55 8.21 -19.92
C SER A 3 4.42 7.17 -18.80
N LYS A 4 5.21 6.10 -18.87
CA LYS A 4 5.31 5.05 -17.85
C LYS A 4 6.71 5.03 -17.26
N GLU A 5 6.79 4.70 -15.98
CA GLU A 5 8.05 4.43 -15.28
C GLU A 5 8.50 3.00 -15.61
N TYR A 6 9.78 2.86 -15.95
CA TYR A 6 10.39 1.56 -16.23
C TYR A 6 11.63 1.40 -15.36
N MET A 7 11.70 0.30 -14.62
CA MET A 7 12.91 -0.10 -13.90
C MET A 7 13.81 -0.91 -14.84
N ARG A 8 15.11 -0.64 -14.83
CA ARG A 8 16.14 -1.42 -15.53
C ARG A 8 17.04 -2.11 -14.51
N GLU A 9 17.64 -3.23 -14.89
CA GLU A 9 18.62 -3.96 -14.05
C GLU A 9 18.05 -4.39 -12.69
N VAL A 10 16.88 -5.03 -12.70
CA VAL A 10 16.21 -5.46 -11.46
C VAL A 10 16.68 -6.85 -11.04
N THR A 11 17.09 -6.99 -9.78
CA THR A 11 17.43 -8.27 -9.15
C THR A 11 16.62 -8.48 -7.87
N ALA A 12 16.27 -9.73 -7.57
CA ALA A 12 15.61 -10.07 -6.32
C ALA A 12 16.59 -9.91 -5.13
N ILE A 13 16.09 -9.41 -4.00
CA ILE A 13 16.86 -9.24 -2.76
C ILE A 13 16.07 -9.73 -1.54
N ASP A 14 16.78 -10.14 -0.49
CA ASP A 14 16.17 -10.36 0.82
C ASP A 14 16.05 -9.03 1.57
N PRO A 15 14.87 -8.67 2.10
CA PRO A 15 14.68 -7.42 2.84
C PRO A 15 15.58 -7.29 4.08
N ARG A 16 16.06 -8.41 4.65
CA ARG A 16 16.97 -8.40 5.81
C ARG A 16 18.29 -7.70 5.48
N TRP A 17 18.79 -7.84 4.25
CA TRP A 17 20.05 -7.22 3.82
C TRP A 17 20.01 -5.69 3.88
N LEU A 18 18.85 -5.07 3.65
CA LEU A 18 18.72 -3.61 3.72
C LEU A 18 18.90 -3.07 5.13
N VAL A 19 18.35 -3.77 6.12
CA VAL A 19 18.48 -3.37 7.54
C VAL A 19 19.90 -3.60 8.03
N GLU A 20 20.55 -4.68 7.60
CA GLU A 20 21.92 -5.04 7.98
C GLU A 20 22.98 -4.13 7.33
N LEU A 21 22.88 -3.89 6.02
CA LEU A 21 23.88 -3.12 5.26
C LEU A 21 23.69 -1.61 5.39
N ALA A 22 22.46 -1.15 5.59
CA ALA A 22 22.12 0.27 5.64
C ALA A 22 21.21 0.63 6.83
N PRO A 23 21.65 0.41 8.08
CA PRO A 23 20.84 0.62 9.29
C PRO A 23 20.48 2.09 9.57
N ARG A 24 21.16 3.04 8.92
CA ARG A 24 20.82 4.48 8.97
C ARG A 24 19.59 4.83 8.14
N PHE A 25 19.32 4.06 7.08
CA PHE A 25 18.22 4.31 6.16
C PHE A 25 17.02 3.41 6.46
N TYR A 26 17.27 2.16 6.84
CA TYR A 26 16.22 1.17 7.06
C TYR A 26 16.12 0.77 8.53
N ARG A 27 14.90 0.49 8.97
CA ARG A 27 14.60 0.03 10.34
C ARG A 27 13.55 -1.06 10.30
N SER A 28 13.74 -2.09 11.11
CA SER A 28 12.73 -3.13 11.35
C SER A 28 11.49 -2.54 12.04
N VAL A 29 10.31 -3.00 11.64
CA VAL A 29 9.03 -2.54 12.20
C VAL A 29 8.50 -3.60 13.16
N ASP A 30 8.03 -3.15 14.33
CA ASP A 30 7.32 -3.99 15.30
C ASP A 30 6.03 -4.54 14.67
N PRO A 31 5.88 -5.87 14.52
CA PRO A 31 4.75 -6.47 13.82
C PRO A 31 3.42 -6.26 14.54
N THR A 32 3.45 -5.95 15.84
CA THR A 32 2.25 -5.68 16.63
C THR A 32 1.74 -4.25 16.44
N LYS A 33 2.53 -3.37 15.82
CA LYS A 33 2.22 -1.94 15.67
C LYS A 33 1.98 -1.55 14.22
N MET A 34 0.86 -0.88 14.00
CA MET A 34 0.51 -0.29 12.70
C MET A 34 1.35 0.97 12.43
N SER A 35 2.03 1.03 11.30
CA SER A 35 2.73 2.24 10.85
C SER A 35 1.75 3.36 10.49
N LYS A 36 2.21 4.62 10.53
CA LYS A 36 1.40 5.78 10.13
C LYS A 36 0.90 5.65 8.68
N ARG A 37 1.78 5.20 7.77
CA ARG A 37 1.46 4.95 6.35
C ARG A 37 0.35 3.90 6.22
N LYS A 38 0.52 2.74 6.86
CA LYS A 38 -0.46 1.65 6.81
C LYS A 38 -1.82 2.05 7.40
N ARG A 39 -1.84 2.88 8.45
CA ARG A 39 -3.09 3.41 9.02
C ARG A 39 -3.84 4.34 8.08
N GLN A 40 -3.13 5.04 7.19
CA GLN A 40 -3.74 5.95 6.20
C GLN A 40 -4.21 5.23 4.94
N GLU A 41 -3.84 3.96 4.75
CA GLU A 41 -4.34 3.16 3.64
C GLU A 41 -5.86 2.94 3.81
N ARG A 42 -6.61 3.13 2.73
CA ARG A 42 -8.06 2.94 2.68
C ARG A 42 -8.35 1.70 1.86
N ILE A 43 -9.22 0.85 2.39
CA ILE A 43 -9.72 -0.31 1.67
C ILE A 43 -10.93 0.16 0.86
N GLU A 44 -10.89 -0.07 -0.45
CA GLU A 44 -12.04 0.09 -1.34
C GLU A 44 -12.56 -1.32 -1.70
N PRO A 45 -13.87 -1.50 -1.85
CA PRO A 45 -14.42 -2.78 -2.24
C PRO A 45 -14.02 -3.16 -3.67
N LEU A 46 -14.16 -4.44 -3.97
CA LEU A 46 -14.02 -4.93 -5.35
C LEU A 46 -15.05 -4.27 -6.25
N TYR A 47 -14.65 -4.01 -7.50
CA TYR A 47 -15.53 -3.44 -8.51
C TYR A 47 -16.66 -4.42 -8.84
N ASP A 48 -17.90 -3.95 -8.78
CA ASP A 48 -19.09 -4.65 -9.23
C ASP A 48 -19.80 -3.81 -10.29
N ARG A 49 -19.96 -4.38 -11.48
CA ARG A 49 -20.60 -3.73 -12.64
C ARG A 49 -22.08 -3.43 -12.41
N HIS A 50 -22.77 -4.22 -11.58
CA HIS A 50 -24.22 -4.11 -11.37
C HIS A 50 -24.59 -3.13 -10.26
N SER A 51 -23.64 -2.78 -9.41
CA SER A 51 -23.85 -1.85 -8.30
C SER A 51 -23.44 -0.42 -8.68
N GLU A 52 -24.22 0.57 -8.22
CA GLU A 52 -23.78 1.95 -8.33
C GLU A 52 -22.55 2.21 -7.46
N PRO A 53 -21.62 3.07 -7.92
CA PRO A 53 -20.49 3.51 -7.11
C PRO A 53 -20.94 4.02 -5.74
N ASN A 54 -20.23 3.58 -4.70
CA ASN A 54 -20.45 3.98 -3.30
C ASN A 54 -21.83 3.65 -2.70
N SER A 55 -22.65 2.83 -3.37
CA SER A 55 -23.96 2.36 -2.86
C SER A 55 -23.85 1.63 -1.52
N TRP A 56 -22.73 0.95 -1.28
CA TRP A 56 -22.43 0.25 -0.03
C TRP A 56 -22.23 1.18 1.19
N ARG A 57 -21.97 2.48 0.99
CA ARG A 57 -21.71 3.41 2.10
C ARG A 57 -23.00 3.70 2.86
N LEU A 58 -23.03 3.41 4.16
CA LEU A 58 -24.16 3.74 5.04
C LEU A 58 -24.55 5.22 4.99
N SER A 59 -23.59 6.11 4.74
CA SER A 59 -23.84 7.55 4.56
C SER A 59 -24.73 7.87 3.36
N LYS A 60 -24.75 7.02 2.32
CA LYS A 60 -25.63 7.20 1.15
C LYS A 60 -27.07 6.76 1.43
N ARG A 61 -27.28 5.94 2.47
CA ARG A 61 -28.59 5.39 2.87
C ARG A 61 -29.37 6.28 3.85
N ARG A 62 -28.75 7.32 4.41
CA ARG A 62 -29.41 8.27 5.33
C ARG A 62 -29.84 9.52 4.58
N TRP A 63 -30.92 9.37 3.82
CA TRP A 63 -31.91 10.38 3.45
C TRP A 63 -33.25 9.65 3.29
#